data_AF-A0AAU8KD49-F1
#
_entry.id   AF-A0AAU8KD49-F1
#
_cell.length_a   1.000
_cell.length_b   1.000
_cell.length_c   1.000
_cell.angle_alpha   90.00
_cell.angle_beta   90.00
_cell.angle_gamma   90.00
#
_symmetry.space_group_name_H-M   'P 1'
#
loop_
_entity.id
_entity.type
_entity.pdbx_description
1 polymer ?
#
loop_
_entity_poly.entity_id
_entity_poly.type
_entity_poly.pdbx_seq_one_letter_code
_entity_poly.pdbx_strand_id
1 'polypeptide(L)'
;MSTTIFKAGKSYSAPATADRASDWRDVALCRSHPDPEMWFPKGTDPVSMANEAEAKKVCAGCPALMACREWAIENRENSGVWGGLSEHERASIRRLGRLPKKRTPLQAFASIDDAYRTLTEKAGAHVLWIGGQEVVIGSVRMSPNQVSWRATRKEAPVGRIHKGCKHSRCVRHLVDQAMRDARKATTTERSAA
;
A
#
# COMPACT_ATOMS: atom_id res chain seq x y z
N MET A 1 -22.84 -25.33 32.71
CA MET A 1 -23.40 -24.04 32.24
C MET A 1 -22.24 -23.07 32.17
N SER A 2 -21.76 -22.80 30.95
CA SER A 2 -20.54 -22.03 30.70
C SER A 2 -20.95 -20.58 30.42
N THR A 3 -20.59 -19.67 31.31
CA THR A 3 -20.95 -18.25 31.17
C THR A 3 -19.68 -17.42 30.97
N THR A 4 -19.69 -16.73 29.84
CA THR A 4 -18.67 -15.96 29.14
C THR A 4 -17.91 -14.94 29.99
N ILE A 5 -16.58 -14.94 29.87
CA ILE A 5 -15.69 -13.88 30.34
C ILE A 5 -15.82 -12.68 29.38
N PHE A 6 -16.46 -11.60 29.84
CA PHE A 6 -16.44 -10.29 29.18
C PHE A 6 -15.08 -9.62 29.38
N LYS A 7 -14.35 -9.40 28.28
CA LYS A 7 -13.10 -8.63 28.28
C LYS A 7 -13.44 -7.14 28.24
N ALA A 8 -13.23 -6.45 29.37
CA ALA A 8 -13.44 -5.03 29.54
C ALA A 8 -12.72 -4.21 28.46
N GLY A 9 -13.48 -3.38 27.74
CA GLY A 9 -12.94 -2.31 26.90
C GLY A 9 -12.39 -1.20 27.79
N LYS A 10 -11.18 -0.72 27.51
CA LYS A 10 -10.62 0.46 28.16
C LYS A 10 -11.48 1.67 27.82
N SER A 11 -12.30 2.12 28.77
CA SER A 11 -12.95 3.43 28.73
C SER A 11 -11.91 4.49 29.09
N TYR A 12 -11.51 5.32 28.13
CA TYR A 12 -10.78 6.54 28.44
C TYR A 12 -11.79 7.58 28.93
N SER A 13 -11.98 7.66 30.23
CA SER A 13 -12.63 8.80 30.87
C SER A 13 -11.65 9.98 30.81
N ALA A 14 -12.00 11.02 30.05
CA ALA A 14 -11.22 12.26 30.00
C ALA A 14 -11.19 12.91 31.40
N PRO A 15 -10.07 13.55 31.81
CA PRO A 15 -9.99 14.18 33.11
C PRO A 15 -10.87 15.43 33.13
N ALA A 16 -11.69 15.55 34.17
CA ALA A 16 -12.43 16.77 34.46
C ALA A 16 -11.47 17.80 35.07
N THR A 17 -11.08 18.82 34.31
CA THR A 17 -11.03 20.25 34.70
C THR A 17 -10.26 21.10 33.66
N ALA A 18 -10.83 22.28 33.39
CA ALA A 18 -10.28 23.45 32.70
C ALA A 18 -10.32 23.49 31.14
N ASP A 19 -11.13 24.45 30.69
CA ASP A 19 -11.47 24.89 29.33
C ASP A 19 -12.38 23.96 28.51
N ARG A 20 -13.45 24.52 27.93
CA ARG A 20 -14.21 23.78 26.91
C ARG A 20 -13.29 23.69 25.71
N ALA A 21 -12.48 22.65 25.62
CA ALA A 21 -11.77 22.32 24.39
C ALA A 21 -12.82 22.36 23.26
N SER A 22 -12.71 23.35 22.38
CA SER A 22 -13.63 23.55 21.26
C SER A 22 -13.85 22.21 20.58
N ASP A 23 -15.09 21.85 20.25
CA ASP A 23 -15.33 20.62 19.48
C ASP A 23 -14.44 20.70 18.24
N TRP A 24 -13.71 19.64 17.90
CA TRP A 24 -12.84 19.65 16.72
C TRP A 24 -13.64 19.99 15.45
N ARG A 25 -14.96 19.78 15.47
CA ARG A 25 -15.89 20.19 14.41
C ARG A 25 -15.98 21.70 14.23
N ASP A 26 -15.74 22.49 15.27
CA ASP A 26 -15.78 23.96 15.22
C ASP A 26 -14.61 24.53 14.41
N VAL A 27 -13.45 23.87 14.47
CA VAL A 27 -12.23 24.27 13.76
C VAL A 27 -12.04 23.52 12.43
N ALA A 28 -13.03 22.74 11.99
CA ALA A 28 -12.94 21.96 10.78
C ALA A 28 -13.11 22.84 9.52
N LEU A 29 -12.08 22.91 8.67
CA LEU A 29 -12.08 23.75 7.46
C LEU A 29 -13.22 23.41 6.48
N CYS A 30 -13.68 22.16 6.45
CA CYS A 30 -14.78 21.74 5.57
C CYS A 30 -16.09 22.46 5.88
N ARG A 31 -16.28 22.93 7.12
CA ARG A 31 -17.49 23.64 7.56
C ARG A 31 -17.73 24.94 6.76
N SER A 32 -16.66 25.62 6.38
CA SER A 32 -16.73 26.91 5.68
C SER A 32 -16.54 26.79 4.17
N HIS A 33 -16.49 25.57 3.64
CA HIS A 33 -16.28 25.35 2.22
C HIS A 33 -17.59 25.55 1.43
N PRO A 34 -17.56 26.22 0.26
CA PRO A 34 -18.77 26.51 -0.52
C PRO A 34 -19.42 25.29 -1.17
N ASP A 35 -18.69 24.18 -1.31
CA ASP A 35 -19.18 22.94 -1.91
C ASP A 35 -19.11 21.75 -0.92
N PRO A 36 -20.20 21.44 -0.20
CA PRO A 36 -20.27 20.30 0.71
C PRO A 36 -20.32 18.93 0.00
N GLU A 37 -20.88 18.85 -1.21
CA GLU A 37 -21.02 17.59 -1.95
C GLU A 37 -19.65 17.02 -2.36
N MET A 38 -18.62 17.87 -2.45
CA MET A 38 -17.23 17.47 -2.67
C MET A 38 -16.74 16.42 -1.65
N TRP A 39 -17.21 16.46 -0.40
CA TRP A 39 -16.84 15.48 0.63
C TRP A 39 -17.53 14.12 0.43
N PHE A 40 -18.52 14.01 -0.44
CA PHE A 40 -19.31 12.80 -0.68
C PHE A 40 -19.27 12.38 -2.15
N PRO A 41 -18.08 12.08 -2.72
CA PRO A 41 -17.96 11.62 -4.11
C PRO A 41 -18.70 10.30 -4.32
N LYS A 42 -19.46 10.20 -5.43
CA LYS A 42 -20.35 9.07 -5.73
C LYS A 42 -19.79 8.25 -6.88
N GLY A 43 -19.01 7.23 -6.55
CA GLY A 43 -18.46 6.28 -7.52
C GLY A 43 -17.00 6.56 -7.89
N THR A 44 -16.57 6.04 -9.03
CA THR A 44 -15.16 6.04 -9.48
C THR A 44 -14.96 6.73 -10.81
N ASP A 45 -15.93 7.50 -11.28
CA ASP A 45 -15.80 8.32 -12.48
C ASP A 45 -14.78 9.46 -12.25
N PRO A 46 -14.27 10.09 -13.31
CA PRO A 46 -13.25 11.13 -13.19
C PRO A 46 -13.65 12.32 -12.30
N VAL A 47 -14.94 12.69 -12.27
CA VAL A 47 -15.43 13.81 -11.46
C VAL A 47 -15.42 13.43 -9.99
N SER A 48 -15.95 12.25 -9.64
CA SER A 48 -15.92 11.73 -8.27
C SER A 48 -14.47 11.60 -7.74
N MET A 49 -13.55 11.10 -8.58
CA MET A 49 -12.14 11.00 -8.24
C MET A 49 -11.48 12.37 -8.01
N ALA A 50 -11.86 13.38 -8.81
CA ALA A 50 -11.38 14.75 -8.65
C ALA A 50 -11.91 15.39 -7.35
N ASN A 51 -13.19 15.20 -7.04
CA ASN A 51 -13.80 15.66 -5.79
C ASN A 51 -13.16 15.01 -4.56
N GLU A 52 -12.93 13.69 -4.59
CA GLU A 52 -12.20 12.99 -3.52
C GLU A 52 -10.80 13.59 -3.33
N ALA A 53 -10.08 13.83 -4.43
CA ALA A 53 -8.74 14.39 -4.38
C ALA A 53 -8.74 15.81 -3.80
N GLU A 54 -9.71 16.64 -4.18
CA GLU A 54 -9.84 18.02 -3.70
C GLU A 54 -10.22 18.07 -2.22
N ALA A 55 -11.22 17.29 -1.80
CA ALA A 55 -11.58 17.16 -0.38
C ALA A 55 -10.38 16.74 0.48
N LYS A 56 -9.57 15.78 -0.01
CA LYS A 56 -8.34 15.36 0.67
C LYS A 56 -7.29 16.48 0.77
N LYS A 57 -7.17 17.36 -0.23
CA LYS A 57 -6.27 18.53 -0.15
C LYS A 57 -6.71 19.48 0.95
N VAL A 58 -8.01 19.79 1.03
CA VAL A 58 -8.56 20.63 2.11
C VAL A 58 -8.29 19.99 3.47
N CYS A 59 -8.53 18.67 3.60
CA CYS A 59 -8.23 17.97 4.83
C CYS A 59 -6.75 18.05 5.23
N ALA A 60 -5.81 18.03 4.28
CA ALA A 60 -4.37 18.02 4.58
C ALA A 60 -3.89 19.24 5.38
N GLY A 61 -4.56 20.39 5.24
CA GLY A 61 -4.29 21.60 6.02
C GLY A 61 -5.24 21.82 7.20
N CYS A 62 -6.17 20.89 7.46
CA CYS A 62 -7.22 21.07 8.46
C CYS A 62 -6.70 20.75 9.88
N PRO A 63 -6.87 21.66 10.86
CA PRO A 63 -6.43 21.41 12.24
C PRO A 63 -7.20 20.26 12.90
N ALA A 64 -8.42 19.98 12.43
CA ALA A 64 -9.24 18.87 12.90
C ALA A 64 -8.90 17.50 12.28
N LEU A 65 -7.88 17.39 11.42
CA LEU A 65 -7.62 16.20 10.61
C LEU A 65 -7.51 14.92 11.45
N MET A 66 -6.76 14.94 12.56
CA MET A 66 -6.53 13.74 13.37
C MET A 66 -7.78 13.33 14.14
N ALA A 67 -8.43 14.27 14.85
CA ALA A 67 -9.66 14.01 15.59
C ALA A 67 -10.79 13.52 14.68
N CYS A 68 -10.97 14.16 13.51
CA CYS A 68 -11.95 13.76 12.49
C CYS A 68 -11.67 12.33 11.98
N ARG A 69 -10.40 12.01 11.69
CA ARG A 69 -9.98 10.70 11.19
C ARG A 69 -10.26 9.60 12.19
N GLU A 70 -9.85 9.81 13.44
CA GLU A 70 -10.02 8.84 14.53
C GLU A 70 -11.51 8.59 14.77
N TRP A 71 -12.28 9.66 14.93
CA TRP A 71 -13.72 9.57 15.11
C TRP A 71 -14.40 8.80 13.96
N ALA A 72 -14.04 9.08 12.70
CA ALA A 72 -14.64 8.41 11.54
C ALA A 72 -14.26 6.93 11.44
N ILE A 73 -13.06 6.53 11.87
CA ILE A 73 -12.65 5.12 11.90
C ILE A 73 -13.39 4.37 13.00
N GLU A 74 -13.46 4.95 14.21
CA GLU A 74 -14.11 4.36 15.39
C GLU A 74 -15.62 4.20 15.20
N ASN A 75 -16.28 5.23 14.68
CA ASN A 75 -17.73 5.23 14.43
C ASN A 75 -18.12 4.52 13.13
N ARG A 76 -17.13 3.94 12.42
CA ARG A 76 -17.33 3.18 11.17
C ARG A 76 -18.09 3.99 10.12
N GLU A 77 -17.81 5.28 10.05
CA GLU A 77 -18.42 6.17 9.07
C GLU A 77 -18.15 5.62 7.66
N ASN A 78 -19.23 5.35 6.93
CA ASN A 78 -19.22 4.57 5.70
C ASN A 78 -19.26 5.43 4.44
N SER A 79 -19.48 6.74 4.56
CA SER A 79 -19.66 7.60 3.40
C SER A 79 -18.66 8.76 3.41
N GLY A 80 -18.25 9.19 2.22
CA GLY A 80 -17.47 10.40 2.02
C GLY A 80 -16.02 10.38 2.53
N VAL A 81 -15.38 11.55 2.49
CA VAL A 81 -14.00 11.81 2.89
C VAL A 81 -13.98 12.35 4.32
N TRP A 82 -13.24 11.67 5.21
CA TRP A 82 -13.12 12.04 6.61
C TRP A 82 -11.66 12.05 7.04
N GLY A 83 -11.21 13.15 7.64
CA GLY A 83 -9.82 13.29 8.09
C GLY A 83 -8.80 12.98 6.99
N GLY A 84 -9.11 13.34 5.74
CA GLY A 84 -8.27 13.07 4.57
C GLY A 84 -8.26 11.62 4.08
N LEU A 85 -9.21 10.79 4.51
CA LEU A 85 -9.37 9.40 4.08
C LEU A 85 -10.69 9.18 3.37
N SER A 86 -10.69 8.50 2.23
CA SER A 86 -11.93 8.02 1.61
C SER A 86 -12.52 6.81 2.33
N GLU A 87 -13.78 6.47 2.02
CA GLU A 87 -14.44 5.28 2.53
C GLU A 87 -13.57 4.02 2.36
N HIS A 88 -13.03 3.81 1.14
CA HIS A 88 -12.23 2.64 0.82
C HIS A 88 -10.93 2.58 1.63
N GLU A 89 -10.32 3.74 1.89
CA GLU A 89 -9.11 3.84 2.71
C GLU A 89 -9.42 3.52 4.17
N ARG A 90 -10.51 4.07 4.73
CA ARG A 90 -10.96 3.73 6.09
C ARG A 90 -11.31 2.24 6.20
N ALA A 91 -11.99 1.67 5.22
CA ALA A 91 -12.29 0.23 5.17
C ALA A 91 -11.02 -0.62 5.14
N SER A 92 -10.00 -0.20 4.38
CA SER A 92 -8.70 -0.86 4.33
C SER A 92 -7.96 -0.80 5.66
N ILE A 93 -8.00 0.33 6.38
CA ILE A 93 -7.43 0.46 7.72
C ILE A 93 -8.13 -0.49 8.69
N ARG A 94 -9.46 -0.53 8.69
CA ARG A 94 -10.24 -1.43 9.57
C ARG A 94 -9.90 -2.90 9.32
N ARG A 95 -9.65 -3.29 8.07
CA ARG A 95 -9.33 -4.68 7.69
C ARG A 95 -7.87 -5.05 7.88
N LEU A 96 -6.93 -4.16 7.58
CA LEU A 96 -5.50 -4.45 7.47
C LEU A 96 -4.64 -3.81 8.56
N GLY A 97 -5.23 -2.96 9.42
CA GLY A 97 -4.52 -2.20 10.45
C GLY A 97 -3.55 -1.15 9.90
N ARG A 98 -3.62 -0.82 8.61
CA ARG A 98 -2.72 0.14 7.96
C ARG A 98 -3.38 0.88 6.82
N LEU A 99 -2.89 2.08 6.52
CA LEU A 99 -3.28 2.85 5.35
C LEU A 99 -2.98 2.06 4.06
N PRO A 100 -3.89 2.08 3.06
CA PRO A 100 -3.55 1.57 1.74
C PRO A 100 -2.46 2.44 1.13
N LYS A 101 -1.53 1.80 0.41
CA LYS A 101 -0.51 2.55 -0.34
C LYS A 101 -1.18 3.28 -1.50
N LYS A 102 -0.86 4.57 -1.70
CA LYS A 102 -1.30 5.33 -2.88
C LYS A 102 -0.96 4.52 -4.13
N ARG A 103 -1.98 4.23 -4.97
CA ARG A 103 -1.76 3.57 -6.26
C ARG A 103 -1.08 4.57 -7.19
N THR A 104 0.23 4.44 -7.36
CA THR A 104 0.94 5.15 -8.43
C THR A 104 0.60 4.45 -9.75
N PRO A 105 0.30 5.19 -10.84
CA PRO A 105 0.13 4.59 -12.15
C PRO A 105 1.34 3.69 -12.48
N LEU A 106 1.09 2.47 -12.94
CA LEU A 106 2.15 1.56 -13.30
C LEU A 106 2.81 2.05 -14.59
N GLN A 107 4.13 2.05 -14.64
CA GLN A 107 4.88 2.34 -15.86
C GLN A 107 4.61 1.25 -16.89
N ALA A 108 4.25 1.64 -18.12
CA ALA A 108 3.98 0.74 -19.23
C ALA A 108 5.15 0.75 -20.21
N PHE A 109 5.54 -0.42 -20.71
CA PHE A 109 6.61 -0.59 -21.69
C PHE A 109 6.15 -1.44 -22.86
N ALA A 110 6.76 -1.20 -24.03
CA ALA A 110 6.44 -1.93 -25.25
C ALA A 110 6.89 -3.40 -25.20
N SER A 111 7.98 -3.69 -24.48
CA SER A 111 8.52 -5.05 -24.35
C SER A 111 9.21 -5.28 -23.00
N ILE A 112 9.46 -6.55 -22.69
CA ILE A 112 10.22 -6.97 -21.51
C ILE A 112 11.65 -6.40 -21.55
N ASP A 113 12.30 -6.44 -22.71
CA ASP A 113 13.66 -5.96 -22.90
C ASP A 113 13.77 -4.45 -22.72
N ASP A 114 12.79 -3.70 -23.21
CA ASP A 114 12.68 -2.26 -23.04
C ASP A 114 12.55 -1.89 -21.55
N ALA A 115 11.62 -2.54 -20.84
CA ALA A 115 11.48 -2.37 -19.39
C ALA A 115 12.77 -2.70 -18.64
N TYR A 116 13.44 -3.81 -18.99
CA TYR A 116 14.67 -4.23 -18.32
C TYR A 116 15.81 -3.24 -18.52
N ARG A 117 16.05 -2.80 -19.77
CA ARG A 117 17.11 -1.83 -20.09
C ARG A 117 16.87 -0.48 -19.43
N THR A 118 15.61 -0.04 -19.40
CA THR A 118 15.24 1.26 -18.84
C THR A 118 15.27 1.27 -17.31
N LEU A 119 14.87 0.17 -16.67
CA LEU A 119 14.66 0.12 -15.22
C LEU A 119 15.75 -0.62 -14.44
N THR A 120 16.93 -0.81 -15.05
CA THR A 120 18.06 -1.42 -14.34
C THR A 120 19.36 -0.63 -14.44
N GLU A 121 20.12 -0.66 -13.36
CA GLU A 121 21.45 -0.05 -13.26
C GLU A 121 22.49 -1.07 -12.79
N LYS A 122 23.69 -1.00 -13.36
CA LYS A 122 24.81 -1.84 -12.96
C LYS A 122 25.44 -1.28 -11.67
N ALA A 123 25.59 -2.13 -10.66
CA ALA A 123 26.20 -1.78 -9.38
C ALA A 123 27.23 -2.85 -8.98
N GLY A 124 28.45 -2.72 -9.49
CA GLY A 124 29.51 -3.72 -9.29
C GLY A 124 29.08 -5.11 -9.80
N ALA A 125 29.06 -6.10 -8.89
CA ALA A 125 28.59 -7.45 -9.19
C ALA A 125 27.06 -7.55 -9.34
N HIS A 126 26.29 -6.52 -8.98
CA HIS A 126 24.84 -6.52 -9.00
C HIS A 126 24.26 -5.79 -10.22
N VAL A 127 22.99 -6.10 -10.51
CA VAL A 127 22.11 -5.28 -11.35
C VAL A 127 20.92 -4.92 -10.50
N LEU A 128 20.67 -3.63 -10.32
CA LEU A 128 19.65 -3.11 -9.42
C LEU A 128 18.45 -2.63 -10.20
N TRP A 129 17.26 -3.00 -9.76
CA TRP A 129 16.02 -2.42 -10.26
C TRP A 129 15.82 -1.01 -9.69
N ILE A 130 15.54 -0.05 -10.56
CA ILE A 130 15.31 1.37 -10.20
C ILE A 130 13.86 1.83 -10.43
N GLY A 131 13.00 0.98 -11.01
CA GLY A 131 11.60 1.31 -11.25
C GLY A 131 10.64 0.96 -10.10
N GLY A 132 9.34 1.06 -10.41
CA GLY A 132 8.26 0.67 -9.50
C GLY A 132 8.25 -0.81 -9.10
N GLN A 133 7.40 -1.18 -8.14
CA GLN A 133 7.26 -2.56 -7.67
C GLN A 133 6.60 -3.50 -8.68
N GLU A 134 5.93 -2.94 -9.68
CA GLU A 134 5.36 -3.63 -10.83
C GLU A 134 5.38 -2.69 -12.03
N VAL A 135 5.38 -3.28 -13.22
CA VAL A 135 5.25 -2.60 -14.52
C VAL A 135 4.20 -3.32 -15.36
N VAL A 136 3.76 -2.66 -16.43
CA VAL A 136 2.85 -3.24 -17.42
C VAL A 136 3.62 -3.48 -18.71
N ILE A 137 3.59 -4.71 -19.23
CA ILE A 137 4.10 -5.07 -20.55
C ILE A 137 2.92 -5.53 -21.40
N GLY A 138 2.53 -4.74 -22.40
CA GLY A 138 1.25 -4.93 -23.10
C GLY A 138 0.07 -4.80 -22.12
N SER A 139 -0.67 -5.89 -21.89
CA SER A 139 -1.76 -5.96 -20.89
C SER A 139 -1.37 -6.69 -19.61
N VAL A 140 -0.13 -7.17 -19.49
CA VAL A 140 0.31 -8.05 -18.39
C VAL A 140 1.09 -7.25 -17.35
N ARG A 141 0.66 -7.34 -16.08
CA ARG A 141 1.43 -6.81 -14.95
C ARG A 141 2.57 -7.76 -14.59
N MET A 142 3.76 -7.22 -14.43
CA MET A 142 4.96 -7.97 -14.09
C MET A 142 5.74 -7.31 -12.97
N SER A 143 6.22 -8.13 -12.03
CA SER A 143 7.16 -7.71 -11.00
C SER A 143 8.59 -7.54 -11.57
N PRO A 144 9.47 -6.77 -10.91
CA PRO A 144 10.88 -6.62 -11.27
C PRO A 144 11.60 -7.95 -11.51
N ASN A 145 11.31 -8.95 -10.67
CA ASN A 145 11.91 -10.28 -10.78
C ASN A 145 11.42 -11.02 -12.04
N GLN A 146 10.13 -10.92 -12.38
CA GLN A 146 9.58 -11.55 -13.58
C GLN A 146 10.13 -10.94 -14.87
N VAL A 147 10.17 -9.60 -14.93
CA VAL A 147 10.78 -8.88 -16.06
C VAL A 147 12.23 -9.29 -16.22
N SER A 148 13.02 -9.18 -15.15
CA SER A 148 14.45 -9.44 -15.20
C SER A 148 14.79 -10.90 -15.48
N TRP A 149 13.99 -11.85 -14.96
CA TRP A 149 14.17 -13.26 -15.30
C TRP A 149 13.99 -13.49 -16.80
N ARG A 150 12.86 -13.01 -17.37
CA ARG A 150 12.52 -13.21 -18.78
C ARG A 150 13.45 -12.46 -19.74
N ALA A 151 13.98 -11.30 -19.34
CA ALA A 151 14.94 -10.54 -20.14
C ALA A 151 16.32 -11.23 -20.21
N THR A 152 16.70 -11.98 -19.18
CA THR A 152 18.09 -12.49 -19.03
C THR A 152 18.21 -14.01 -19.20
N ARG A 153 17.09 -14.73 -19.25
CA ARG A 153 17.05 -16.19 -19.37
C ARG A 153 16.11 -16.61 -20.49
N LYS A 154 16.47 -17.69 -21.17
CA LYS A 154 15.66 -18.27 -22.24
C LYS A 154 14.47 -19.08 -21.71
N GLU A 155 14.62 -19.66 -20.53
CA GLU A 155 13.63 -20.57 -19.94
C GLU A 155 12.69 -19.86 -18.96
N ALA A 156 11.42 -20.29 -18.95
CA ALA A 156 10.44 -19.85 -17.97
C ALA A 156 10.84 -20.32 -16.55
N PRO A 157 10.56 -19.53 -15.51
CA PRO A 157 10.88 -19.91 -14.14
C PRO A 157 9.99 -21.07 -13.68
N VAL A 158 10.55 -22.00 -12.93
CA VAL A 158 9.75 -23.00 -12.21
C VAL A 158 9.24 -22.38 -10.91
N GLY A 159 7.94 -22.13 -10.84
CA GLY A 159 7.29 -21.55 -9.67
C GLY A 159 7.69 -20.09 -9.39
N ARG A 160 7.85 -19.75 -8.11
CA ARG A 160 8.15 -18.36 -7.69
C ARG A 160 9.62 -18.01 -7.92
N ILE A 161 9.87 -16.80 -8.42
CA ILE A 161 11.22 -16.23 -8.54
C ILE A 161 11.61 -15.52 -7.24
N HIS A 162 12.77 -15.89 -6.69
CA HIS A 162 13.34 -15.35 -5.46
C HIS A 162 14.68 -14.67 -5.71
N LYS A 163 15.11 -13.82 -4.77
CA LYS A 163 16.48 -13.30 -4.75
C LYS A 163 17.41 -14.35 -4.14
N GLY A 164 18.51 -14.60 -4.84
CA GLY A 164 19.61 -15.47 -4.41
C GLY A 164 20.74 -14.72 -3.68
N CYS A 165 20.63 -13.41 -3.49
CA CYS A 165 21.58 -12.61 -2.73
C CYS A 165 20.85 -11.68 -1.74
N LYS A 166 21.58 -11.12 -0.77
CA LYS A 166 21.03 -10.23 0.26
C LYS A 166 20.72 -8.81 -0.23
N HIS A 167 21.16 -8.45 -1.43
CA HIS A 167 20.97 -7.10 -1.96
C HIS A 167 19.50 -6.88 -2.37
N SER A 168 18.81 -5.98 -1.66
CA SER A 168 17.35 -5.84 -1.69
C SER A 168 16.75 -5.53 -3.06
N ARG A 169 17.44 -4.72 -3.88
CA ARG A 169 17.04 -4.36 -5.26
C ARG A 169 17.70 -5.18 -6.35
N CYS A 170 18.50 -6.18 -6.01
CA CYS A 170 19.21 -6.96 -7.03
C CYS A 170 18.26 -7.85 -7.81
N VAL A 171 18.34 -7.74 -9.14
CA VAL A 171 17.61 -8.56 -10.11
C VAL A 171 18.53 -9.39 -11.00
N ARG A 172 19.85 -9.34 -10.76
CA ARG A 172 20.82 -10.25 -11.40
C ARG A 172 20.79 -11.65 -10.78
N HIS A 173 20.94 -11.71 -9.46
CA HIS A 173 21.03 -12.96 -8.70
C HIS A 173 19.63 -13.46 -8.37
N LEU A 174 18.88 -13.88 -9.38
CA LEU A 174 17.57 -14.51 -9.24
C LEU A 174 17.71 -16.04 -9.28
N VAL A 175 16.88 -16.71 -8.49
CA VAL A 175 16.71 -18.16 -8.47
C VAL A 175 15.22 -18.47 -8.51
N ASP A 176 14.82 -19.53 -9.19
CA ASP A 176 13.45 -20.01 -9.14
C ASP A 176 13.27 -21.04 -8.02
N GLN A 177 12.10 -21.67 -7.96
CA GLN A 177 11.77 -22.62 -6.90
C GLN A 177 12.62 -23.90 -7.02
N ALA A 178 12.76 -24.44 -8.24
CA ALA A 178 13.55 -25.65 -8.50
C ALA A 178 15.02 -25.48 -8.08
N MET A 179 15.65 -24.35 -8.43
CA MET A 179 17.02 -24.06 -8.01
C MET A 179 17.17 -23.97 -6.48
N ARG A 180 16.16 -23.46 -5.77
CA ARG A 180 16.19 -23.40 -4.31
C ARG A 180 16.04 -24.77 -3.67
N ASP A 181 15.16 -25.59 -4.22
CA ASP A 181 14.89 -26.93 -3.68
C ASP A 181 16.10 -27.85 -3.90
N ALA A 182 16.75 -27.77 -5.06
CA ALA A 182 18.03 -28.43 -5.32
C ALA A 182 19.12 -28.04 -4.30
N ARG A 183 19.28 -26.73 -4.03
CA ARG A 183 20.27 -26.25 -3.03
C ARG A 183 20.00 -26.76 -1.62
N LYS A 184 18.71 -26.85 -1.24
CA LYS A 184 18.33 -27.38 0.07
C LYS A 184 18.67 -28.86 0.19
N ALA A 185 18.34 -29.66 -0.82
CA ALA A 185 18.65 -31.09 -0.83
C ALA A 185 20.15 -31.35 -0.63
N THR A 186 21.02 -30.66 -1.39
CA THR A 186 22.48 -30.79 -1.25
C THR A 186 22.98 -30.34 0.13
N THR A 187 22.36 -29.32 0.74
CA THR A 187 22.75 -28.85 2.08
C THR A 187 22.38 -29.88 3.15
N THR A 188 21.21 -30.50 3.03
CA THR A 188 20.74 -31.56 3.93
C THR A 188 21.66 -32.78 3.85
N GLU A 189 22.01 -33.23 2.64
CA GLU A 189 22.90 -34.37 2.43
C GLU A 189 24.30 -34.14 3.05
N ARG A 190 24.89 -32.96 2.88
CA ARG A 190 26.19 -32.62 3.48
C ARG A 190 26.15 -32.50 4.99
N SER A 191 25.01 -32.15 5.58
CA SER A 191 24.86 -32.03 7.05
C SER A 191 24.59 -33.38 7.72
N ALA A 192 24.20 -34.39 6.94
CA ALA A 192 23.90 -35.74 7.42
C ALA A 192 25.09 -36.72 7.28
N ALA A 193 26.19 -36.28 6.65
CA ALA A 193 27.45 -37.01 6.49
C ALA A 193 28.51 -36.48 7.46
#